data_AF-A0A7S3PYX4-F1
#
_entry.id   AF-A0A7S3PYX4-F1
#
_cell.length_a   1.000
_cell.length_b   1.000
_cell.length_c   1.000
_cell.angle_alpha   90.00
_cell.angle_beta   90.00
_cell.angle_gamma   90.00
#
_symmetry.space_group_name_H-M   'P 1'
#
loop_
_entity.id
_entity.type
_entity.pdbx_description
1 polymer ?
#
loop_
_entity_poly.entity_id
_entity_poly.type
_entity_poly.pdbx_seq_one_letter_code
_entity_poly.pdbx_strand_id
1 'polypeptide(L)'
;RFMKFSIILDAPIIILPVEYRSPQHLCLAANQIQFSNKFHGQIETLNRPEKGIAQYVQWYNNCSVEFDGLRLSSWCGSQLNINEDPKLGLKESERNSIPMKIMVKWPVGQTAFTIVPKWDF
;
A
#
# COMPACT_ATOMS: atom_id res chain seq x y z
N ARG A 1 20.33 14.44 -3.82
CA ARG A 1 18.98 14.80 -4.33
C ARG A 1 18.05 13.69 -3.87
N PHE A 2 17.09 13.97 -2.99
CA PHE A 2 16.16 12.95 -2.51
C PHE A 2 14.98 12.83 -3.46
N MET A 3 14.55 11.60 -3.76
CA MET A 3 13.42 11.35 -4.63
C MET A 3 12.15 11.71 -3.85
N LYS A 4 11.36 12.63 -4.39
CA LYS A 4 10.01 12.94 -3.92
C LYS A 4 9.12 12.86 -5.14
N PHE A 5 8.06 12.08 -5.06
CA PHE A 5 7.06 12.03 -6.10
C PHE A 5 5.66 11.98 -5.50
N SER A 6 4.71 12.47 -6.28
CA SER A 6 3.29 12.32 -6.05
C SER A 6 2.67 12.09 -7.42
N ILE A 7 2.20 10.89 -7.66
CA ILE A 7 1.56 10.47 -8.91
C ILE A 7 0.10 10.25 -8.57
N ILE A 8 -0.79 10.90 -9.30
CA ILE A 8 -2.24 10.78 -9.15
C ILE A 8 -2.77 10.24 -10.47
N LEU A 9 -3.53 9.17 -10.37
CA LEU A 9 -4.24 8.57 -11.49
C LEU A 9 -5.74 8.81 -11.27
N ASP A 10 -6.41 9.38 -12.25
CA ASP A 10 -7.84 9.63 -12.24
C ASP A 10 -8.59 8.49 -12.93
N ALA A 11 -9.62 7.97 -12.26
CA ALA A 11 -10.40 6.81 -12.66
C ALA A 11 -9.59 5.59 -13.19
N PRO A 12 -8.48 5.17 -12.56
CA PRO A 12 -7.65 4.11 -13.11
C PRO A 12 -8.31 2.73 -13.03
N ILE A 13 -7.96 1.89 -14.00
CA ILE A 13 -8.32 0.47 -14.04
C ILE A 13 -7.03 -0.36 -14.00
N ILE A 14 -6.91 -1.22 -12.99
CA ILE A 14 -5.82 -2.17 -12.82
C ILE A 14 -6.33 -3.57 -13.13
N ILE A 15 -5.65 -4.25 -14.05
CA ILE A 15 -5.96 -5.64 -14.42
C ILE A 15 -4.95 -6.55 -13.74
N LEU A 16 -5.42 -7.42 -12.86
CA LEU A 16 -4.58 -8.39 -12.16
C LEU A 16 -4.87 -9.80 -12.69
N PRO A 17 -3.86 -10.57 -13.13
CA PRO A 17 -4.07 -11.98 -13.43
C PRO A 17 -4.43 -12.73 -12.14
N VAL A 18 -5.39 -13.65 -12.20
CA VAL A 18 -5.77 -14.46 -11.03
C VAL A 18 -4.62 -15.38 -10.61
N GLU A 19 -3.92 -15.94 -11.60
CA GLU A 19 -2.73 -16.77 -11.43
C GLU A 19 -1.75 -16.50 -12.58
N TYR A 20 -0.49 -16.92 -12.41
CA TYR A 20 0.52 -16.81 -13.46
C TYR A 20 0.05 -17.54 -14.73
N ARG A 21 -0.09 -16.77 -15.84
CA ARG A 21 -0.63 -17.22 -17.14
C ARG A 21 -2.11 -17.63 -17.17
N SER A 22 -2.90 -17.24 -16.17
CA SER A 22 -4.35 -17.41 -16.24
C SER A 22 -4.94 -16.53 -17.34
N PRO A 23 -5.89 -17.02 -18.16
CA PRO A 23 -6.66 -16.19 -19.07
C PRO A 23 -7.70 -15.33 -18.32
N GLN A 24 -7.95 -15.63 -17.05
CA GLN A 24 -8.88 -14.91 -16.19
C GLN A 24 -8.15 -13.80 -15.44
N HIS A 25 -8.82 -12.65 -15.35
CA HIS A 25 -8.28 -11.47 -14.68
C HIS A 25 -9.31 -10.88 -13.72
N LEU A 26 -8.81 -10.24 -12.68
CA LEU A 26 -9.57 -9.36 -11.82
C LEU A 26 -9.39 -7.93 -12.30
N CYS A 27 -10.49 -7.18 -12.26
CA CYS A 27 -10.50 -5.77 -12.61
C CYS A 27 -10.71 -4.96 -11.33
N LEU A 28 -9.69 -4.16 -10.99
CA LEU A 28 -9.71 -3.18 -9.91
C LEU A 28 -9.89 -1.80 -10.51
N ALA A 29 -11.09 -1.25 -10.37
CA ALA A 29 -11.37 0.13 -10.72
C ALA A 29 -11.31 1.00 -9.46
N ALA A 30 -10.75 2.19 -9.56
CA ALA A 30 -10.78 3.18 -8.48
C ALA A 30 -11.25 4.52 -9.05
N ASN A 31 -11.83 5.37 -8.23
CA ASN A 31 -12.08 6.77 -8.61
C ASN A 31 -10.76 7.51 -8.74
N GLN A 32 -9.83 7.25 -7.82
CA GLN A 32 -8.51 7.85 -7.83
C GLN A 32 -7.51 6.93 -7.15
N ILE A 33 -6.28 6.90 -7.68
CA ILE A 33 -5.14 6.27 -7.00
C ILE A 33 -4.04 7.31 -6.86
N GLN A 34 -3.52 7.45 -5.64
CA GLN A 34 -2.38 8.31 -5.36
C GLN A 34 -1.19 7.46 -4.89
N PHE A 35 -0.08 7.55 -5.62
CA PHE A 35 1.23 7.06 -5.19
C PHE A 35 2.04 8.25 -4.70
N SER A 36 2.51 8.20 -3.46
CA SER A 36 3.36 9.26 -2.94
C SER A 36 4.62 8.68 -2.32
N ASN A 37 5.68 9.47 -2.37
CA ASN A 37 6.91 9.13 -1.72
C ASN A 37 7.50 10.32 -0.98
N LYS A 38 7.83 10.10 0.29
CA LYS A 38 8.48 11.09 1.15
C LYS A 38 9.72 10.49 1.80
N PHE A 39 10.87 11.04 1.42
CA PHE A 39 12.13 10.76 2.08
C PHE A 39 12.23 11.58 3.38
N HIS A 40 12.47 10.93 4.52
CA HIS A 40 12.58 11.60 5.82
C HIS A 40 13.57 10.87 6.74
N GLY A 41 14.34 11.64 7.51
CA GLY A 41 15.23 11.13 8.54
C GLY A 41 14.57 11.19 9.91
N GLN A 42 14.55 10.06 10.63
CA GLN A 42 14.01 9.94 11.97
C GLN A 42 15.13 9.48 12.91
N ILE A 43 15.20 10.06 14.12
CA ILE A 43 16.11 9.57 15.17
C ILE A 43 15.52 8.26 15.69
N GLU A 44 16.25 7.17 15.49
CA GLU A 44 15.90 5.84 16.00
C GLU A 44 16.82 5.49 17.17
N THR A 45 16.28 4.72 18.11
CA THR A 45 17.00 4.30 19.31
C THR A 45 17.24 2.80 19.25
N LEU A 46 18.51 2.40 19.28
CA LEU A 46 18.91 1.00 19.34
C LEU A 46 19.26 0.63 20.78
N ASN A 47 18.47 -0.26 21.38
CA ASN A 47 18.81 -0.86 22.65
C ASN A 47 19.77 -2.02 22.40
N ARG A 48 21.06 -1.82 22.65
CA ARG A 48 22.03 -2.91 22.64
C ARG A 48 22.26 -3.37 24.08
N PRO A 49 21.92 -4.62 24.43
CA PRO A 49 22.02 -5.11 25.81
C PRO A 49 23.44 -4.99 26.40
N GLU A 50 24.49 -4.96 25.56
CA GLU A 50 25.88 -4.90 26.00
C GLU A 50 26.52 -3.49 25.94
N LYS A 51 25.90 -2.52 25.23
CA LYS A 51 26.52 -1.21 24.94
C LYS A 51 25.65 0.00 25.29
N GLY A 52 24.52 -0.22 25.94
CA GLY A 52 23.59 0.84 26.31
C GLY A 52 22.73 1.34 25.15
N ILE A 53 22.18 2.54 25.32
CA ILE A 53 21.26 3.19 24.37
C ILE A 53 22.08 3.96 23.34
N ALA A 54 22.02 3.54 22.07
CA ALA A 54 22.64 4.27 20.97
C ALA A 54 21.55 4.93 20.11
N GLN A 55 21.64 6.25 19.95
CA GLN A 55 20.78 7.00 19.02
C GLN A 55 21.48 7.21 17.69
N TYR A 56 20.75 7.02 16.60
CA TYR A 56 21.25 7.28 15.26
C TYR A 56 20.13 7.83 14.38
N VAL A 57 20.50 8.61 13.37
CA VAL A 57 19.56 9.08 12.36
C VAL A 57 19.38 7.98 11.33
N GLN A 58 18.18 7.41 11.24
CA GLN A 58 17.79 6.48 10.19
C GLN A 58 16.99 7.22 9.13
N TRP A 59 17.43 7.10 7.88
CA TRP A 59 16.71 7.63 6.75
C TRP A 59 15.70 6.62 6.23
N TYR A 60 14.51 7.09 5.88
CA TYR A 60 13.44 6.26 5.37
C TYR A 60 12.92 6.79 4.05
N ASN A 61 12.62 5.84 3.16
CA ASN A 61 11.79 6.05 2.01
C ASN A 61 10.36 5.64 2.36
N ASN A 62 9.48 6.62 2.57
CA ASN A 62 8.08 6.35 2.92
C ASN A 62 7.24 6.39 1.65
N CYS A 63 6.92 5.22 1.11
CA CYS A 63 5.99 5.09 0.01
C CYS A 63 4.58 4.92 0.56
N SER A 64 3.63 5.70 0.07
CA SER A 64 2.21 5.48 0.31
C SER A 64 1.48 5.23 -1.01
N VAL A 65 0.48 4.35 -0.96
CA VAL A 65 -0.49 4.16 -2.02
C VAL A 65 -1.87 4.30 -1.41
N GLU A 66 -2.68 5.20 -1.94
CA GLU A 66 -4.04 5.47 -1.49
C GLU A 66 -4.99 5.22 -2.65
N PHE A 67 -6.05 4.46 -2.39
CA PHE A 67 -7.12 4.15 -3.34
C PHE A 67 -8.42 4.73 -2.81
N ASP A 68 -9.03 5.60 -3.60
CA ASP A 68 -10.39 6.09 -3.37
C ASP A 68 -11.36 5.40 -4.32
N GLY A 69 -12.53 5.01 -3.82
CA GLY A 69 -13.57 4.42 -4.67
C GLY A 69 -13.26 3.01 -5.17
N LEU A 70 -12.46 2.21 -4.46
CA LEU A 70 -11.98 0.92 -4.98
C LEU A 70 -13.14 -0.07 -5.17
N ARG A 71 -13.29 -0.57 -6.41
CA ARG A 71 -14.27 -1.57 -6.84
C ARG A 71 -13.56 -2.76 -7.44
N LEU A 72 -13.95 -3.95 -7.01
CA LEU A 72 -13.42 -5.21 -7.51
C LEU A 72 -14.48 -5.89 -8.37
N SER A 73 -14.11 -6.26 -9.60
CA SER A 73 -14.98 -6.99 -10.51
C SER A 73 -14.23 -8.17 -11.15
N SER A 74 -14.99 -9.20 -11.50
CA SER A 74 -14.51 -10.31 -12.31
C SER A 74 -14.28 -9.85 -13.75
N TRP A 75 -13.57 -10.67 -14.52
CA TRP A 75 -13.42 -10.49 -15.96
C TRP A 75 -14.76 -10.32 -16.70
N CYS A 76 -15.82 -10.98 -16.22
CA CYS A 76 -17.15 -10.94 -16.83
C CYS A 76 -17.95 -9.68 -16.41
N GLY A 77 -17.34 -8.76 -15.67
CA GLY A 77 -17.98 -7.54 -15.17
C GLY A 77 -18.82 -7.76 -13.90
N SER A 78 -18.84 -8.97 -13.34
CA SER A 78 -19.57 -9.23 -12.09
C SER A 78 -18.83 -8.60 -10.93
N GLN A 79 -19.48 -7.70 -10.21
CA GLN A 79 -18.88 -7.06 -9.05
C GLN A 79 -18.69 -8.08 -7.92
N LEU A 80 -17.48 -8.14 -7.37
CA LEU A 80 -17.08 -9.12 -6.35
C LEU A 80 -17.09 -8.53 -4.93
N ASN A 81 -17.01 -7.20 -4.80
CA ASN A 81 -17.11 -6.52 -3.52
C ASN A 81 -18.51 -5.92 -3.31
N ILE A 82 -19.52 -6.78 -3.17
CA ILE A 82 -20.88 -6.35 -2.83
C ILE A 82 -20.96 -6.27 -1.30
N ASN A 83 -21.04 -5.06 -0.76
CA ASN A 83 -21.28 -4.87 0.66
C ASN A 83 -22.79 -4.78 0.86
N GLU A 84 -23.42 -5.93 1.14
CA GLU A 84 -24.88 -6.07 1.21
C GLU A 84 -25.50 -5.48 2.48
N ASP A 85 -24.73 -4.96 3.44
CA ASP A 85 -25.29 -4.53 4.73
C ASP A 85 -26.34 -3.41 4.55
N PRO A 86 -27.65 -3.72 4.69
CA PRO A 86 -28.72 -2.77 4.38
C PRO A 86 -28.83 -1.67 5.43
N LYS A 87 -28.16 -1.83 6.59
CA LYS A 87 -28.32 -0.96 7.76
C LYS A 87 -27.56 0.35 7.67
N LEU A 88 -26.64 0.49 6.71
CA LEU A 88 -25.71 1.62 6.70
C LEU A 88 -26.23 2.88 6.01
N GLY A 89 -27.38 2.86 5.32
CA GLY A 89 -27.95 4.07 4.69
C GLY A 89 -27.04 4.76 3.67
N LEU A 90 -25.93 4.12 3.29
CA LEU A 90 -24.92 4.65 2.37
C LEU A 90 -25.47 4.66 0.95
N LYS A 91 -25.08 5.69 0.19
CA LYS A 91 -25.39 5.78 -1.24
C LYS A 91 -24.76 4.59 -1.96
N GLU A 92 -25.38 4.14 -3.06
CA GLU A 92 -24.93 2.97 -3.84
C GLU A 92 -23.47 3.10 -4.31
N SER A 93 -23.02 4.32 -4.58
CA SER A 93 -21.63 4.64 -4.92
C SER A 93 -20.63 4.46 -3.77
N GLU A 94 -21.09 4.50 -2.52
CA GLU A 94 -20.29 4.39 -1.29
C GLU A 94 -20.31 2.99 -0.69
N ARG A 95 -21.41 2.24 -0.84
CA ARG A 95 -21.51 0.85 -0.34
C ARG A 95 -20.41 -0.06 -0.89
N ASN A 96 -20.01 0.21 -2.11
CA ASN A 96 -19.15 -0.65 -2.92
C ASN A 96 -17.71 -0.14 -3.01
N SER A 97 -17.37 0.92 -2.27
CA SER A 97 -16.03 1.50 -2.22
C SER A 97 -15.29 0.97 -1.00
N ILE A 98 -14.12 0.35 -1.22
CA ILE A 98 -13.22 -0.03 -0.13
C ILE A 98 -12.12 1.04 -0.03
N PRO A 99 -12.08 1.86 1.04
CA PRO A 99 -10.94 2.73 1.25
C PRO A 99 -9.71 1.88 1.54
N MET A 100 -8.68 1.98 0.70
CA MET A 100 -7.44 1.22 0.85
C MET A 100 -6.26 2.18 0.91
N LYS A 101 -5.43 2.03 1.94
CA LYS A 101 -4.20 2.80 2.11
C LYS A 101 -3.07 1.87 2.54
N ILE A 102 -2.07 1.75 1.67
CA ILE A 102 -0.84 1.01 1.94
C ILE A 102 0.24 2.02 2.28
N MET A 103 0.92 1.85 3.41
CA MET A 103 2.09 2.64 3.77
C MET A 103 3.28 1.72 4.01
N VAL A 104 4.34 1.91 3.25
CA VAL A 104 5.59 1.17 3.37
C VAL A 104 6.70 2.13 3.79
N LYS A 105 7.28 1.88 4.97
CA LYS A 105 8.45 2.60 5.49
C LYS A 105 9.69 1.75 5.23
N TRP A 106 10.49 2.13 4.23
CA TRP A 106 11.69 1.38 3.85
C TRP A 106 12.97 2.10 4.32
N PRO A 107 13.83 1.51 5.17
CA PRO A 107 15.07 2.14 5.60
C PRO A 107 16.09 2.24 4.45
N VAL A 108 16.84 3.34 4.38
CA VAL A 108 17.87 3.59 3.36
C VAL A 108 19.22 3.89 4.01
N GLY A 109 20.30 3.29 3.49
CA GLY A 109 21.70 3.54 3.91
C GLY A 109 22.37 2.35 4.61
N GLN A 110 23.68 2.47 4.89
CA GLN A 110 24.51 1.45 5.58
C GLN A 110 24.02 1.10 7.00
N THR A 111 23.08 1.85 7.56
CA THR A 111 22.47 1.62 8.89
C THR A 111 21.20 0.79 8.85
N ALA A 112 20.70 0.39 7.66
CA ALA A 112 19.70 -0.66 7.59
C ALA A 112 20.36 -1.96 8.05
N PHE A 113 20.13 -2.37 9.30
CA PHE A 113 20.42 -3.74 9.69
C PHE A 113 19.72 -4.64 8.69
N THR A 114 20.50 -5.43 7.95
CA THR A 114 19.99 -6.46 7.06
C THR A 114 19.30 -7.51 7.92
N ILE A 115 18.07 -7.22 8.36
CA ILE A 115 17.20 -8.22 8.94
C ILE A 115 16.83 -9.11 7.76
N VAL A 116 17.62 -10.16 7.56
CA VAL A 116 17.24 -11.26 6.68
C VAL A 116 15.96 -11.84 7.31
N PRO A 117 14.81 -11.80 6.61
CA PRO A 117 13.63 -12.47 7.13
C PRO A 117 13.99 -13.95 7.31
N LYS A 118 13.97 -14.43 8.56
CA LYS A 118 13.93 -15.87 8.83
C LYS A 118 12.57 -16.34 8.33
N TRP A 119 12.55 -16.97 7.16
CA TRP A 119 11.49 -17.87 6.81
C TRP A 119 11.77 -19.14 7.62
N ASP A 120 11.01 -19.36 8.69
CA ASP A 120 11.01 -20.64 9.37
C ASP A 120 10.37 -21.65 8.41
N PHE A 121 11.15 -22.63 7.97
CA PHE A 121 10.68 -23.83 7.28
C PHE A 121 10.39 -24.93 8.30
#